data_AF-A0A9P4QNL3-F1
#
_entry.id   AF-A0A9P4QNL3-F1
#
_cell.length_a   1.000
_cell.length_b   1.000
_cell.length_c   1.000
_cell.angle_alpha   90.00
_cell.angle_beta   90.00
_cell.angle_gamma   90.00
#
_symmetry.space_group_name_H-M   'P 1'
#
loop_
_entity.id
_entity.type
_entity.pdbx_description
1 polymer ?
#
loop_
_entity_poly.entity_id
_entity_poly.type
_entity_poly.pdbx_seq_one_letter_code
_entity_poly.pdbx_strand_id
1 'polypeptide(L)'
;MAPRRGGGGGGGGGGSVSASCPDPFTGYTTTPEEFASICVFLVVALLTLIAMFRVRKRHPGAKRILGGIYIVGLLFFFIGYALQLVGTLLLECGTTPYLTYYNWTIAWNILFRISTFLLLVCTVWLVNCSLREKLGHSSTYFNVIYGVVLGVIGILAAALVGLTCYNIWSLTQDYYWYDDAPANLGQAQNKLGLAHWILYWLAALVAGALSIVNIVSMRSKRINTQGLLGWIIALTISMFIWVLFNIVEFGIVVSPNLNVYPPLEFYTAASWIINFFQALSWIFLIVIAKSRALAPSTTADTNAPMYPNNTYLGPQGPVYTQVAQQPQHAYNYANGGQQHYYTQQPVYNGPGSIHGLQPYPAEVK
;
A
#
# COMPACT_ATOMS: atom_id res chain seq x y z
N MET A 1 10.11 80.44 13.06
CA MET A 1 10.63 79.17 12.49
C MET A 1 9.92 78.03 13.20
N ALA A 2 9.00 77.37 12.52
CA ALA A 2 8.25 76.23 13.03
C ALA A 2 8.80 74.95 12.39
N PRO A 3 8.94 73.83 13.14
CA PRO A 3 9.45 72.61 12.57
C PRO A 3 8.40 71.97 11.64
N ARG A 4 8.91 71.61 10.47
CA ARG A 4 8.22 71.06 9.32
C ARG A 4 7.93 69.58 9.54
N ARG A 5 6.72 69.15 9.16
CA ARG A 5 6.26 67.75 9.11
C ARG A 5 7.31 66.78 8.56
N GLY A 6 7.56 65.70 9.29
CA GLY A 6 7.69 64.33 8.79
C GLY A 6 6.86 63.46 9.74
N GLY A 7 5.98 62.56 9.34
CA GLY A 7 5.96 61.76 8.11
C GLY A 7 6.23 60.32 8.48
N GLY A 8 5.16 59.56 8.73
CA GLY A 8 5.14 58.10 8.54
C GLY A 8 5.39 57.23 9.78
N GLY A 9 4.64 56.14 9.83
CA GLY A 9 4.96 54.97 10.64
C GLY A 9 4.01 54.75 11.81
N GLY A 10 2.80 54.28 11.53
CA GLY A 10 1.96 53.66 12.55
C GLY A 10 2.77 52.56 13.23
N GLY A 11 2.90 52.66 14.55
CA GLY A 11 3.44 51.62 15.40
C GLY A 11 2.53 50.41 15.34
N GLY A 12 2.70 49.60 14.30
CA GLY A 12 2.35 48.20 14.35
C GLY A 12 3.24 47.59 15.42
N GLY A 13 2.67 47.41 16.61
CA GLY A 13 3.26 46.59 17.65
C GLY A 13 3.49 45.21 17.04
N GLY A 14 4.70 45.00 16.55
CA GLY A 14 5.24 43.68 16.29
C GLY A 14 5.28 43.00 17.64
N GLY A 15 4.19 42.29 17.98
CA GLY A 15 4.21 41.30 19.03
C GLY A 15 5.37 40.40 18.70
N SER A 16 6.45 40.50 19.47
CA SER A 16 7.50 39.51 19.45
C SER A 16 6.78 38.17 19.60
N VAL A 17 6.88 37.31 18.60
CA VAL A 17 6.51 35.91 18.76
C VAL A 17 7.58 35.37 19.71
N SER A 18 7.38 35.60 21.01
CA SER A 18 8.17 35.01 22.08
C SER A 18 8.16 33.52 21.77
N ALA A 19 9.32 32.91 21.52
CA ALA A 19 9.46 31.49 21.19
C ALA A 19 8.60 30.68 22.18
N SER A 20 7.41 30.25 21.75
CA SER A 20 6.27 30.01 22.65
C SER A 20 6.30 28.63 23.31
N CYS A 21 7.48 28.05 23.45
CA CYS A 21 7.71 26.72 23.98
C CYS A 21 9.04 26.77 24.74
N PRO A 22 9.05 27.29 25.99
CA PRO A 22 10.26 27.28 26.81
C PRO A 22 10.62 25.82 27.15
N ASP A 23 11.84 25.42 26.82
CA ASP A 23 12.46 24.13 27.14
C ASP A 23 11.71 22.86 26.62
N PRO A 24 11.45 22.74 25.31
CA PRO A 24 10.81 21.55 24.75
C PRO A 24 11.68 20.31 24.95
N PHE A 25 11.07 19.16 25.22
CA PHE A 25 11.75 17.85 25.39
C PHE A 25 12.63 17.75 26.65
N THR A 26 12.39 18.59 27.66
CA THR A 26 13.00 18.42 29.00
C THR A 26 12.21 17.46 29.90
N GLY A 27 10.99 17.08 29.49
CA GLY A 27 10.12 16.15 30.19
C GLY A 27 10.51 14.68 30.00
N TYR A 28 9.98 13.82 30.87
CA TYR A 28 10.21 12.37 30.84
C TYR A 28 9.37 11.61 29.79
N THR A 29 8.48 12.30 29.07
CA THR A 29 7.43 11.66 28.26
C THR A 29 7.81 11.41 26.82
N THR A 30 8.57 12.30 26.20
CA THR A 30 9.00 12.16 24.79
C THR A 30 10.48 12.46 24.70
N THR A 31 11.28 11.51 24.24
CA THR A 31 12.70 11.79 23.99
C THR A 31 12.88 12.51 22.64
N PRO A 32 13.93 13.34 22.46
CA PRO A 32 14.22 13.98 21.18
C PRO A 32 14.34 13.00 20.01
N GLU A 33 14.83 11.78 20.27
CA GLU A 33 15.00 10.72 19.27
C GLU A 33 13.66 10.15 18.80
N GLU A 34 12.70 10.01 19.70
CA GLU A 34 11.34 9.58 19.36
C GLU A 34 10.61 10.67 18.55
N PHE A 35 10.77 11.93 18.95
CA PHE A 35 10.21 13.06 18.20
C PHE A 35 10.79 13.15 16.78
N ALA A 36 12.10 12.95 16.64
CA ALA A 36 12.76 12.88 15.34
C ALA A 36 12.21 11.74 14.47
N SER A 37 11.93 10.57 15.06
CA SER A 37 11.29 9.44 14.38
C SER A 37 9.94 9.85 13.79
N ILE A 38 9.07 10.47 14.59
CA ILE A 38 7.75 10.95 14.15
C ILE A 38 7.88 11.91 12.96
N CYS A 39 8.80 12.86 13.02
CA CYS A 39 9.05 13.83 11.96
C CYS A 39 9.51 13.15 10.65
N VAL A 40 10.50 12.25 10.75
CA VAL A 40 11.05 11.55 9.59
C VAL A 40 9.98 10.68 8.93
N PHE A 41 9.23 9.90 9.70
CA PHE A 41 8.24 8.99 9.14
C PHE A 41 6.99 9.70 8.64
N LEU A 42 6.65 10.88 9.18
CA LEU A 42 5.64 11.77 8.58
C LEU A 42 6.05 12.20 7.16
N VAL A 43 7.30 12.64 6.98
CA VAL A 43 7.83 13.01 5.67
C VAL A 43 7.86 11.81 4.72
N VAL A 44 8.30 10.64 5.20
CA VAL A 44 8.30 9.40 4.40
C VAL A 44 6.88 9.00 3.98
N ALA A 45 5.90 9.10 4.88
CA ALA A 45 4.49 8.83 4.57
C ALA A 45 3.96 9.80 3.50
N LEU A 46 4.27 11.10 3.61
CA LEU A 46 3.92 12.12 2.62
C LEU A 46 4.54 11.83 1.25
N LEU A 47 5.84 11.52 1.20
CA LEU A 47 6.54 11.19 -0.03
C LEU A 47 5.97 9.91 -0.67
N THR A 48 5.63 8.91 0.15
CA THR A 48 4.99 7.66 -0.30
C THR A 48 3.61 7.93 -0.90
N LEU A 49 2.83 8.83 -0.30
CA LEU A 49 1.51 9.26 -0.78
C LEU A 49 1.61 10.00 -2.13
N ILE A 50 2.58 10.93 -2.26
CA ILE A 50 2.86 11.61 -3.53
C ILE A 50 3.32 10.62 -4.60
N ALA A 51 4.24 9.70 -4.25
CA ALA A 51 4.75 8.68 -5.15
C ALA A 51 3.63 7.75 -5.65
N MET A 52 2.71 7.36 -4.76
CA MET A 52 1.54 6.55 -5.12
C MET A 52 0.68 7.25 -6.17
N PHE A 53 0.35 8.52 -5.99
CA PHE A 53 -0.45 9.25 -6.99
C PHE A 53 0.25 9.37 -8.34
N ARG A 54 1.57 9.61 -8.35
CA ARG A 54 2.37 9.66 -9.58
C ARG A 54 2.40 8.31 -10.30
N VAL A 55 2.62 7.21 -9.56
CA VAL A 55 2.64 5.85 -10.13
C VAL A 55 1.26 5.45 -10.65
N ARG A 56 0.20 5.72 -9.89
CA ARG A 56 -1.18 5.45 -10.30
C ARG A 56 -1.59 6.21 -11.56
N LYS A 57 -1.11 7.45 -11.74
CA LYS A 57 -1.34 8.25 -12.95
C LYS A 57 -0.57 7.70 -14.16
N ARG A 58 0.68 7.29 -13.97
CA ARG A 58 1.57 6.83 -15.07
C ARG A 58 1.33 5.39 -15.49
N HIS A 59 0.85 4.53 -14.59
CA HIS A 59 0.72 3.09 -14.82
C HIS A 59 -0.74 2.65 -14.61
N PRO A 60 -1.55 2.47 -15.67
CA PRO A 60 -2.96 2.12 -15.53
C PRO A 60 -3.18 0.78 -14.83
N GLY A 61 -2.27 -0.20 -15.01
CA GLY A 61 -2.32 -1.48 -14.31
C GLY A 61 -2.09 -1.38 -12.80
N ALA A 62 -1.41 -0.33 -12.33
CA ALA A 62 -1.12 -0.14 -10.91
C ALA A 62 -2.38 0.21 -10.09
N LYS A 63 -3.45 0.71 -10.73
CA LYS A 63 -4.71 1.11 -10.07
C LYS A 63 -5.38 -0.02 -9.28
N ARG A 64 -5.11 -1.27 -9.66
CA ARG A 64 -5.68 -2.44 -9.02
C ARG A 64 -5.09 -2.70 -7.63
N ILE A 65 -3.76 -2.65 -7.51
CA ILE A 65 -3.06 -2.83 -6.23
C ILE A 65 -3.12 -1.54 -5.42
N LEU A 66 -2.87 -0.39 -6.06
CA LEU A 66 -2.99 0.95 -5.45
C LEU A 66 -4.44 1.46 -5.45
N GLY A 67 -5.37 0.56 -5.14
CA GLY A 67 -6.80 0.81 -5.09
C GLY A 67 -7.23 1.63 -3.86
N GLY A 68 -8.54 1.70 -3.61
CA GLY A 68 -9.09 2.47 -2.48
C GLY A 68 -8.54 2.02 -1.13
N ILE A 69 -8.42 0.71 -0.91
CA ILE A 69 -7.92 0.12 0.34
C ILE A 69 -6.49 0.62 0.66
N TYR A 70 -5.60 0.60 -0.34
CA TYR A 70 -4.23 1.10 -0.19
C TYR A 70 -4.20 2.59 0.13
N ILE A 71 -5.01 3.39 -0.59
CA ILE A 71 -5.08 4.85 -0.38
C ILE A 71 -5.58 5.17 1.03
N VAL A 72 -6.67 4.55 1.46
CA VAL A 72 -7.25 4.76 2.79
C VAL A 72 -6.26 4.35 3.88
N GLY A 73 -5.61 3.18 3.73
CA GLY A 73 -4.59 2.73 4.68
C GLY A 73 -3.39 3.67 4.78
N LEU A 74 -2.86 4.14 3.65
CA LEU A 74 -1.75 5.09 3.63
C LEU A 74 -2.15 6.50 4.12
N LEU A 75 -3.39 6.92 3.87
CA LEU A 75 -3.92 8.19 4.37
C LEU A 75 -4.11 8.15 5.88
N PHE A 76 -4.64 7.06 6.44
CA PHE A 76 -4.68 6.87 7.90
C PHE A 76 -3.28 6.79 8.51
N PHE A 77 -2.31 6.19 7.82
CA PHE A 77 -0.91 6.20 8.24
C PHE A 77 -0.38 7.63 8.36
N PHE A 78 -0.59 8.43 7.31
CA PHE A 78 -0.15 9.82 7.27
C PHE A 78 -0.85 10.69 8.32
N ILE A 79 -2.18 10.61 8.43
CA ILE A 79 -2.95 11.36 9.43
C ILE A 79 -2.54 10.91 10.84
N GLY A 80 -2.30 9.61 11.07
CA GLY A 80 -1.81 9.09 12.34
C GLY A 80 -0.53 9.81 12.79
N TYR A 81 0.49 9.88 11.92
CA TYR A 81 1.73 10.62 12.22
C TYR A 81 1.49 12.12 12.39
N ALA A 82 0.59 12.73 11.60
CA ALA A 82 0.30 14.15 11.73
C ALA A 82 -0.36 14.46 13.08
N LEU A 83 -1.32 13.64 13.52
CA LEU A 83 -1.96 13.78 14.83
C LEU A 83 -0.97 13.50 15.97
N GLN A 84 -0.10 12.50 15.82
CA GLN A 84 0.94 12.21 16.81
C GLN A 84 1.91 13.39 16.94
N LEU A 85 2.38 13.95 15.83
CA LEU A 85 3.25 15.13 15.83
C LEU A 85 2.59 16.34 16.51
N VAL A 86 1.34 16.65 16.14
CA VAL A 86 0.60 17.78 16.73
C VAL A 86 0.35 17.54 18.22
N GLY A 87 -0.08 16.34 18.61
CA GLY A 87 -0.33 15.98 20.00
C GLY A 87 0.93 16.08 20.86
N THR A 88 2.07 15.56 20.37
CA THR A 88 3.36 15.66 21.05
C THR A 88 3.84 17.11 21.15
N LEU A 89 3.75 17.90 20.07
CA LEU A 89 4.12 19.33 20.13
C LEU A 89 3.27 20.12 21.13
N LEU A 90 1.96 19.87 21.16
CA LEU A 90 1.06 20.54 22.11
C LEU A 90 1.33 20.13 23.56
N LEU A 91 1.74 18.88 23.80
CA LEU A 91 2.13 18.40 25.12
C LEU A 91 3.45 19.04 25.58
N GLU A 92 4.49 18.97 24.74
CA GLU A 92 5.82 19.49 25.07
C GLU A 92 5.83 21.02 25.24
N CYS A 93 4.95 21.74 24.56
CA CYS A 93 4.78 23.18 24.76
C CYS A 93 3.83 23.56 25.90
N GLY A 94 3.34 22.59 26.67
CA GLY A 94 2.45 22.84 27.82
C GLY A 94 1.07 23.38 27.43
N THR A 95 0.73 23.41 26.14
CA THR A 95 -0.57 23.89 25.63
C THR A 95 -1.69 22.90 25.94
N THR A 96 -1.37 21.61 26.01
CA THR A 96 -2.34 20.54 26.28
C THR A 96 -1.97 19.80 27.55
N PRO A 97 -2.89 19.66 28.52
CA PRO A 97 -2.63 18.87 29.73
C PRO A 97 -2.54 17.38 29.40
N TYR A 98 -1.84 16.63 30.26
CA TYR A 98 -1.58 15.20 30.08
C TYR A 98 -2.86 14.35 29.84
N LEU A 99 -3.96 14.71 30.50
CA LEU A 99 -5.25 14.03 30.31
C LEU A 99 -5.82 14.20 28.91
N THR A 100 -5.69 15.39 28.33
CA THR A 100 -6.15 15.66 26.95
C THR A 100 -5.23 15.01 25.92
N TYR A 101 -3.93 14.84 26.23
CA TYR A 101 -2.99 14.12 25.38
C TYR A 101 -3.39 12.65 25.15
N TYR A 102 -4.01 11.99 26.14
CA TYR A 102 -4.53 10.64 25.96
C TYR A 102 -5.65 10.54 24.92
N ASN A 103 -6.48 11.58 24.76
CA ASN A 103 -7.49 11.61 23.69
C ASN A 103 -6.85 11.64 22.31
N TRP A 104 -5.77 12.40 22.15
CA TRP A 104 -4.99 12.35 20.94
C TRP A 104 -4.38 10.95 20.74
N THR A 105 -3.89 10.35 21.83
CA THR A 105 -3.29 9.00 21.81
C THR A 105 -4.25 7.95 21.28
N ILE A 106 -5.49 7.97 21.76
CA ILE A 106 -6.56 7.13 21.26
C ILE A 106 -6.75 7.36 19.74
N ALA A 107 -6.84 8.63 19.32
CA ALA A 107 -7.10 8.97 17.92
C ALA A 107 -6.02 8.44 16.95
N TRP A 108 -4.73 8.72 17.19
CA TRP A 108 -3.69 8.23 16.30
C TRP A 108 -3.48 6.71 16.40
N ASN A 109 -3.71 6.10 17.58
CA ASN A 109 -3.63 4.65 17.75
C ASN A 109 -4.65 3.93 16.86
N ILE A 110 -5.91 4.39 16.86
CA ILE A 110 -6.96 3.84 15.98
C ILE A 110 -6.52 3.92 14.51
N LEU A 111 -6.01 5.07 14.08
CA LEU A 111 -5.58 5.26 12.69
C LEU A 111 -4.41 4.36 12.30
N PHE A 112 -3.38 4.25 13.16
CA PHE A 112 -2.24 3.37 12.89
C PHE A 112 -2.64 1.89 12.85
N ARG A 113 -3.53 1.46 13.74
CA ARG A 113 -4.00 0.07 13.80
C ARG A 113 -4.83 -0.29 12.57
N ILE A 114 -5.75 0.59 12.17
CA ILE A 114 -6.52 0.40 10.93
C ILE A 114 -5.57 0.41 9.72
N SER A 115 -4.65 1.37 9.65
CA SER A 115 -3.65 1.45 8.57
C SER A 115 -2.85 0.15 8.45
N THR A 116 -2.37 -0.38 9.57
CA THR A 116 -1.59 -1.62 9.64
C THR A 116 -2.42 -2.83 9.21
N PHE A 117 -3.68 -2.91 9.62
CA PHE A 117 -4.58 -3.95 9.14
C PHE A 117 -4.81 -3.85 7.63
N LEU A 118 -5.05 -2.64 7.11
CA LEU A 118 -5.23 -2.41 5.68
C LEU A 118 -3.97 -2.73 4.86
N LEU A 119 -2.77 -2.54 5.44
CA LEU A 119 -1.51 -2.98 4.84
C LEU A 119 -1.50 -4.51 4.66
N LEU A 120 -1.91 -5.27 5.68
CA LEU A 120 -2.06 -6.73 5.57
C LEU A 120 -3.08 -7.13 4.52
N VAL A 121 -4.23 -6.44 4.46
CA VAL A 121 -5.23 -6.69 3.40
C VAL A 121 -4.62 -6.47 2.02
N CYS A 122 -3.82 -5.41 1.84
CA CYS A 122 -3.14 -5.16 0.56
C CYS A 122 -2.15 -6.28 0.21
N THR A 123 -1.34 -6.75 1.15
CA THR A 123 -0.33 -7.77 0.89
C THR A 123 -0.94 -9.17 0.72
N VAL A 124 -1.83 -9.59 1.61
CA VAL A 124 -2.45 -10.92 1.58
C VAL A 124 -3.45 -11.02 0.45
N TRP A 125 -4.39 -10.07 0.33
CA TRP A 125 -5.46 -10.15 -0.65
C TRP A 125 -5.08 -9.53 -1.98
N LEU A 126 -4.74 -8.23 -2.03
CA LEU A 126 -4.62 -7.53 -3.32
C LEU A 126 -3.45 -8.04 -4.18
N VAL A 127 -2.28 -8.28 -3.57
CA VAL A 127 -1.12 -8.81 -4.30
C VAL A 127 -1.40 -10.22 -4.80
N ASN A 128 -1.83 -11.15 -3.94
CA ASN A 128 -2.08 -12.54 -4.36
C ASN A 128 -3.22 -12.65 -5.38
N CYS A 129 -4.32 -11.93 -5.20
CA CYS A 129 -5.42 -11.94 -6.19
C CYS A 129 -4.96 -11.38 -7.54
N SER A 130 -4.13 -10.33 -7.55
CA SER A 130 -3.60 -9.76 -8.80
C SER A 130 -2.62 -10.70 -9.51
N LEU A 131 -1.78 -11.42 -8.77
CA LEU A 131 -0.88 -12.44 -9.33
C LEU A 131 -1.66 -13.63 -9.91
N ARG A 132 -2.68 -14.11 -9.20
CA ARG A 132 -3.48 -15.27 -9.61
C ARG A 132 -4.34 -14.99 -10.84
N GLU A 133 -4.88 -13.78 -10.98
CA GLU A 133 -5.61 -13.43 -12.20
C GLU A 133 -4.72 -13.53 -13.44
N LYS A 134 -3.42 -13.17 -13.34
CA LYS A 134 -2.47 -13.33 -14.44
C LYS A 134 -2.18 -14.77 -14.82
N LEU A 135 -2.44 -15.72 -13.93
CA LEU A 135 -2.35 -17.15 -14.23
C LEU A 135 -3.59 -17.70 -14.94
N GLY A 136 -4.66 -16.91 -15.08
CA GLY A 136 -5.95 -17.33 -15.63
C GLY A 136 -6.80 -18.14 -14.65
N HIS A 137 -6.35 -18.29 -13.40
CA HIS A 137 -7.03 -19.09 -12.38
C HIS A 137 -7.72 -18.17 -11.37
N SER A 138 -8.90 -17.65 -11.73
CA SER A 138 -9.78 -16.98 -10.77
C SER A 138 -10.60 -18.03 -10.02
N SER A 139 -9.97 -18.78 -9.11
CA SER A 139 -10.74 -19.68 -8.26
C SER A 139 -11.26 -18.90 -7.05
N THR A 140 -12.58 -18.73 -6.98
CA THR A 140 -13.31 -18.11 -5.87
C THR A 140 -12.89 -18.64 -4.50
N TYR A 141 -12.49 -19.92 -4.43
CA TYR A 141 -12.05 -20.60 -3.21
C TYR A 141 -10.95 -19.86 -2.42
N PHE A 142 -9.87 -19.38 -3.06
CA PHE A 142 -8.81 -18.69 -2.31
C PHE A 142 -9.25 -17.30 -1.84
N ASN A 143 -10.18 -16.64 -2.54
CA ASN A 143 -10.72 -15.37 -2.07
C ASN A 143 -11.49 -15.58 -0.76
N VAL A 144 -12.22 -16.70 -0.64
CA VAL A 144 -12.87 -17.09 0.61
C VAL A 144 -11.83 -17.35 1.70
N ILE A 145 -10.77 -18.10 1.41
CA ILE A 145 -9.69 -18.36 2.41
C ILE A 145 -9.06 -17.06 2.89
N TYR A 146 -8.62 -16.19 1.97
CA TYR A 146 -8.02 -14.91 2.35
C TYR A 146 -9.00 -14.05 3.16
N GLY A 147 -10.28 -14.09 2.81
CA GLY A 147 -11.33 -13.36 3.52
C GLY A 147 -11.54 -13.86 4.95
N VAL A 148 -11.55 -15.19 5.15
CA VAL A 148 -11.67 -15.79 6.49
C VAL A 148 -10.45 -15.45 7.34
N VAL A 149 -9.23 -15.62 6.81
CA VAL A 149 -7.99 -15.32 7.54
C VAL A 149 -7.93 -13.84 7.92
N LEU A 150 -8.19 -12.94 6.97
CA LEU A 150 -8.22 -11.49 7.22
C LEU A 150 -9.38 -11.08 8.14
N GLY A 151 -10.52 -11.77 8.07
CA GLY A 151 -11.65 -11.55 8.97
C GLY A 151 -11.31 -11.86 10.41
N VAL A 152 -10.69 -13.02 10.68
CA VAL A 152 -10.24 -13.40 12.03
C VAL A 152 -9.20 -12.40 12.56
N ILE A 153 -8.20 -12.06 11.75
CA ILE A 153 -7.17 -11.08 12.15
C ILE A 153 -7.79 -9.69 12.35
N GLY A 154 -8.79 -9.32 11.56
CA GLY A 154 -9.52 -8.06 11.66
C GLY A 154 -10.35 -7.96 12.93
N ILE A 155 -11.04 -9.04 13.33
CA ILE A 155 -11.76 -9.11 14.61
C ILE A 155 -10.78 -8.93 15.78
N LEU A 156 -9.64 -9.62 15.74
CA LEU A 156 -8.60 -9.47 16.76
C LEU A 156 -8.01 -8.06 16.77
N ALA A 157 -7.80 -7.45 15.60
CA ALA A 157 -7.33 -6.07 15.49
C ALA A 157 -8.34 -5.09 16.13
N ALA A 158 -9.64 -5.25 15.84
CA ALA A 158 -10.70 -4.43 16.43
C ALA A 158 -10.78 -4.59 17.95
N ALA A 159 -10.71 -5.83 18.45
CA ALA A 159 -10.67 -6.12 19.88
C ALA A 159 -9.43 -5.50 20.55
N LEU A 160 -8.26 -5.63 19.93
CA LEU A 160 -7.02 -5.03 20.43
C LEU A 160 -7.09 -3.51 20.47
N VAL A 161 -7.62 -2.87 19.41
CA VAL A 161 -7.85 -1.42 19.38
C VAL A 161 -8.78 -1.00 20.49
N GLY A 162 -9.94 -1.67 20.63
CA GLY A 162 -10.93 -1.36 21.66
C GLY A 162 -10.34 -1.46 23.06
N LEU A 163 -9.60 -2.53 23.34
CA LEU A 163 -8.97 -2.73 24.65
C LEU A 163 -7.83 -1.73 24.91
N THR A 164 -7.04 -1.40 23.88
CA THR A 164 -5.97 -0.38 23.99
C THR A 164 -6.58 0.99 24.27
N CYS A 165 -7.65 1.36 23.57
CA CYS A 165 -8.35 2.62 23.79
C CYS A 165 -9.01 2.65 25.17
N TYR A 166 -9.60 1.53 25.62
CA TYR A 166 -10.17 1.39 26.95
C TYR A 166 -9.12 1.59 28.05
N ASN A 167 -7.96 0.93 27.95
CA ASN A 167 -6.89 1.06 28.93
C ASN A 167 -6.28 2.48 28.93
N ILE A 168 -6.15 3.13 27.76
CA ILE A 168 -5.73 4.54 27.71
C ILE A 168 -6.77 5.45 28.36
N TRP A 169 -8.05 5.20 28.10
CA TRP A 169 -9.14 5.98 28.67
C TRP A 169 -9.27 5.77 30.19
N SER A 170 -9.13 4.55 30.71
CA SER A 170 -9.24 4.29 32.15
C SER A 170 -8.18 5.06 32.95
N LEU A 171 -6.96 5.20 32.40
CA LEU A 171 -5.90 6.03 32.99
C LEU A 171 -6.33 7.50 33.16
N THR A 172 -7.25 8.01 32.33
CA THR A 172 -7.75 9.39 32.47
C THR A 172 -8.79 9.55 33.58
N GLN A 173 -9.51 8.49 33.93
CA GLN A 173 -10.56 8.49 34.97
C GLN A 173 -10.00 8.16 36.35
N ASP A 174 -9.02 7.25 36.42
CA ASP A 174 -8.41 6.75 37.67
C ASP A 174 -7.68 7.82 38.46
N TYR A 175 -7.20 8.88 37.80
CA TYR A 175 -6.50 9.97 38.49
C TYR A 175 -7.43 10.76 39.45
N TYR A 176 -8.76 10.67 39.30
CA TYR A 176 -9.71 11.49 40.04
C TYR A 176 -10.56 10.75 41.10
N TRP A 177 -10.65 9.41 41.08
CA TRP A 177 -11.56 8.67 41.97
C TRP A 177 -10.87 7.45 42.58
N TYR A 178 -10.43 7.60 43.84
CA TYR A 178 -9.47 6.71 44.51
C TYR A 178 -10.04 5.37 45.03
N ASP A 179 -11.34 5.09 44.87
CA ASP A 179 -11.97 3.91 45.48
C ASP A 179 -12.60 2.90 44.48
N ASP A 180 -12.84 3.28 43.21
CA ASP A 180 -13.49 2.43 42.18
C ASP A 180 -12.74 2.42 40.83
N ALA A 181 -11.40 2.38 40.87
CA ALA A 181 -10.59 2.32 39.65
C ALA A 181 -10.99 1.10 38.79
N PRO A 182 -11.38 1.27 37.50
CA PRO A 182 -11.72 0.15 36.63
C PRO A 182 -10.54 -0.83 36.56
N ALA A 183 -10.84 -2.12 36.57
CA ALA A 183 -9.82 -3.15 36.49
C ALA A 183 -8.90 -2.91 35.28
N ASN A 184 -7.62 -2.62 35.53
CA ASN A 184 -6.63 -2.45 34.46
C ASN A 184 -6.48 -3.77 33.68
N LEU A 185 -6.91 -3.77 32.42
CA LEU A 185 -6.88 -4.93 31.53
C LEU A 185 -5.57 -5.05 30.76
N GLY A 186 -4.49 -4.40 31.22
CA GLY A 186 -3.19 -4.38 30.56
C GLY A 186 -2.62 -5.77 30.27
N GLN A 187 -2.74 -6.72 31.21
CA GLN A 187 -2.30 -8.11 30.96
C GLN A 187 -3.11 -8.79 29.84
N ALA A 188 -4.42 -8.56 29.80
CA ALA A 188 -5.28 -9.09 28.74
C ALA A 188 -4.92 -8.45 27.39
N GLN A 189 -4.61 -7.16 27.37
CA GLN A 189 -4.14 -6.44 26.17
C GLN A 189 -2.85 -7.04 25.64
N ASN A 190 -1.88 -7.32 26.51
CA ASN A 190 -0.59 -7.80 26.07
C ASN A 190 -0.69 -9.24 25.52
N LYS A 191 -1.49 -10.09 26.15
CA LYS A 191 -1.78 -11.45 25.65
C LYS A 191 -2.52 -11.43 24.30
N LEU A 192 -3.53 -10.57 24.16
CA LEU A 192 -4.26 -10.40 22.91
C LEU A 192 -3.37 -9.81 21.81
N GLY A 193 -2.54 -8.82 22.14
CA GLY A 193 -1.58 -8.21 21.24
C GLY A 193 -0.56 -9.21 20.72
N LEU A 194 -0.02 -10.05 21.60
CA LEU A 194 0.88 -11.14 21.21
C LEU A 194 0.19 -12.12 20.23
N ALA A 195 -1.03 -12.57 20.53
CA ALA A 195 -1.79 -13.47 19.65
C ALA A 195 -2.07 -12.82 18.28
N HIS A 196 -2.48 -11.54 18.28
CA HIS A 196 -2.71 -10.78 17.05
C HIS A 196 -1.46 -10.71 16.18
N TRP A 197 -0.31 -10.36 16.76
CA TRP A 197 0.95 -10.22 16.01
C TRP A 197 1.50 -11.54 15.50
N ILE A 198 1.37 -12.64 16.25
CA ILE A 198 1.73 -13.98 15.78
C ILE A 198 0.89 -14.37 14.56
N LEU A 199 -0.42 -14.16 14.61
CA LEU A 199 -1.30 -14.45 13.47
C LEU A 199 -1.02 -13.55 12.27
N TYR A 200 -0.75 -12.26 12.52
CA TYR A 200 -0.33 -11.31 11.49
C TYR A 200 0.95 -11.81 10.80
N TRP A 201 1.93 -12.24 11.58
CA TRP A 201 3.22 -12.75 11.10
C TRP A 201 3.05 -14.01 10.24
N LEU A 202 2.27 -14.98 10.72
CA LEU A 202 1.96 -16.20 9.97
C LEU A 202 1.24 -15.88 8.65
N ALA A 203 0.24 -14.99 8.68
CA ALA A 203 -0.48 -14.58 7.48
C ALA A 203 0.43 -13.89 6.46
N ALA A 204 1.34 -13.02 6.91
CA ALA A 204 2.31 -12.35 6.05
C ALA A 204 3.29 -13.36 5.40
N LEU A 205 3.78 -14.34 6.16
CA LEU A 205 4.66 -15.39 5.66
C LEU A 205 3.97 -16.29 4.63
N VAL A 206 2.76 -16.77 4.94
CA VAL A 206 1.98 -17.61 4.02
C VAL A 206 1.65 -16.83 2.75
N ALA A 207 1.25 -15.56 2.86
CA ALA A 207 0.98 -14.72 1.70
C ALA A 207 2.23 -14.46 0.85
N GLY A 208 3.40 -14.27 1.48
CA GLY A 208 4.69 -14.15 0.79
C GLY A 208 5.05 -15.43 0.04
N ALA A 209 4.93 -16.59 0.69
CA ALA A 209 5.17 -17.90 0.08
C ALA A 209 4.24 -18.16 -1.12
N LEU A 210 2.93 -17.90 -0.96
CA LEU A 210 1.96 -18.02 -2.05
C LEU A 210 2.28 -17.08 -3.20
N SER A 211 2.69 -15.85 -2.91
CA SER A 211 3.11 -14.89 -3.93
C SER A 211 4.31 -15.40 -4.73
N ILE A 212 5.32 -15.98 -4.05
CA ILE A 212 6.50 -16.57 -4.70
C ILE A 212 6.09 -17.75 -5.59
N VAL A 213 5.25 -18.66 -5.10
CA VAL A 213 4.75 -19.80 -5.89
C VAL A 213 4.00 -19.32 -7.13
N ASN A 214 3.16 -18.29 -7.00
CA ASN A 214 2.45 -17.70 -8.13
C ASN A 214 3.42 -17.12 -9.18
N ILE A 215 4.49 -16.42 -8.75
CA ILE A 215 5.50 -15.89 -9.67
C ILE A 215 6.27 -17.01 -10.38
N VAL A 216 6.65 -18.07 -9.66
CA VAL A 216 7.33 -19.24 -10.25
C VAL A 216 6.42 -19.90 -11.30
N SER A 217 5.13 -20.02 -11.01
CA SER A 217 4.14 -20.51 -11.98
C SER A 217 3.94 -19.55 -13.16
N MET A 218 4.09 -18.23 -12.99
CA MET A 218 4.05 -17.28 -14.10
C MET A 218 5.29 -17.43 -15.01
N ARG A 219 6.46 -17.71 -14.42
CA ARG A 219 7.70 -17.95 -15.16
C ARG A 219 7.64 -19.23 -16.00
N SER A 220 7.04 -20.30 -15.49
CA SER A 220 6.86 -21.53 -16.27
C SER A 220 5.97 -21.30 -17.50
N LYS A 221 5.03 -20.35 -17.44
CA LYS A 221 4.21 -19.89 -18.58
C LYS A 221 4.89 -18.80 -19.44
N ARG A 222 6.20 -18.55 -19.26
CA ARG A 222 6.99 -17.54 -19.99
C ARG A 222 6.48 -16.09 -19.87
N ILE A 223 5.72 -15.77 -18.80
CA ILE A 223 5.31 -14.39 -18.53
C ILE A 223 6.51 -13.63 -17.97
N ASN A 224 6.81 -12.45 -18.52
CA ASN A 224 7.92 -11.64 -18.05
C ASN A 224 7.68 -11.13 -16.61
N THR A 225 8.47 -11.65 -15.67
CA THR A 225 8.40 -11.33 -14.22
C THR A 225 9.65 -10.58 -13.74
N GLN A 226 10.39 -9.92 -14.64
CA GLN A 226 11.67 -9.29 -14.31
C GLN A 226 11.54 -8.33 -13.11
N GLY A 227 12.34 -8.58 -12.07
CA GLY A 227 12.37 -7.80 -10.83
C GLY A 227 11.22 -8.07 -9.83
N LEU A 228 10.08 -8.59 -10.27
CA LEU A 228 8.89 -8.76 -9.41
C LEU A 228 9.16 -9.69 -8.20
N LEU A 229 9.89 -10.79 -8.43
CA LEU A 229 10.28 -11.73 -7.37
C LEU A 229 11.08 -11.04 -6.26
N GLY A 230 12.07 -10.22 -6.63
CA GLY A 230 12.92 -9.51 -5.68
C GLY A 230 12.11 -8.55 -4.81
N TRP A 231 11.16 -7.81 -5.40
CA TRP A 231 10.31 -6.88 -4.65
C TRP A 231 9.33 -7.58 -3.71
N ILE A 232 8.81 -8.76 -4.08
CA ILE A 232 7.95 -9.56 -3.20
C ILE A 232 8.74 -10.16 -2.03
N ILE A 233 9.97 -10.61 -2.27
CA ILE A 233 10.87 -11.05 -1.19
C ILE A 233 11.18 -9.87 -0.26
N ALA A 234 11.52 -8.70 -0.82
CA ALA A 234 11.78 -7.49 -0.05
C ALA A 234 10.57 -7.08 0.80
N LEU A 235 9.35 -7.10 0.23
CA LEU A 235 8.11 -6.85 0.96
C LEU A 235 7.90 -7.85 2.09
N THR A 236 8.11 -9.14 1.84
CA THR A 236 7.91 -10.21 2.83
C THR A 236 8.91 -10.07 3.98
N ILE A 237 10.19 -9.82 3.69
CA ILE A 237 11.23 -9.57 4.70
C ILE A 237 10.91 -8.30 5.49
N SER A 238 10.48 -7.24 4.82
CA SER A 238 10.09 -6.00 5.48
C SER A 238 8.96 -6.23 6.47
N MET A 239 7.88 -6.88 6.02
CA MET A 239 6.74 -7.26 6.88
C MET A 239 7.18 -8.15 8.04
N PHE A 240 8.04 -9.13 7.78
CA PHE A 240 8.56 -10.04 8.78
C PHE A 240 9.28 -9.31 9.91
N ILE A 241 10.20 -8.40 9.58
CA ILE A 241 11.07 -7.76 10.57
C ILE A 241 10.26 -6.90 11.52
N TRP A 242 9.44 -5.96 11.03
CA TRP A 242 8.73 -5.06 11.95
C TRP A 242 7.67 -5.79 12.78
N VAL A 243 7.04 -6.85 12.24
CA VAL A 243 6.10 -7.67 13.01
C VAL A 243 6.83 -8.49 14.07
N LEU A 244 8.03 -9.01 13.76
CA LEU A 244 8.86 -9.70 14.75
C LEU A 244 9.21 -8.79 15.93
N PHE A 245 9.59 -7.54 15.68
CA PHE A 245 9.86 -6.58 16.75
C PHE A 245 8.62 -6.30 17.61
N ASN A 246 7.43 -6.21 17.01
CA ASN A 246 6.18 -6.12 17.78
C ASN A 246 5.94 -7.38 18.63
N ILE A 247 6.19 -8.58 18.11
CA ILE A 247 6.09 -9.83 18.89
C ILE A 247 7.07 -9.80 20.08
N VAL A 248 8.29 -9.31 19.87
CA VAL A 248 9.29 -9.19 20.93
C VAL A 248 8.83 -8.22 22.02
N GLU A 249 8.35 -7.02 21.66
CA GLU A 249 7.83 -6.04 22.63
C GLU A 249 6.69 -6.62 23.47
N PHE A 250 5.68 -7.21 22.83
CA PHE A 250 4.57 -7.84 23.56
C PHE A 250 5.00 -9.07 24.36
N GLY A 251 5.93 -9.86 23.83
CA GLY A 251 6.44 -11.08 24.46
C GLY A 251 7.22 -10.80 25.74
N ILE A 252 8.01 -9.72 25.76
CA ILE A 252 8.74 -9.28 26.96
C ILE A 252 7.74 -8.91 28.06
N VAL A 253 6.71 -8.14 27.75
CA VAL A 253 5.73 -7.68 28.74
C VAL A 253 4.86 -8.83 29.30
N VAL A 254 4.59 -9.87 28.50
CA VAL A 254 3.80 -11.03 28.94
C VAL A 254 4.62 -12.04 29.76
N SER A 255 5.94 -12.06 29.60
CA SER A 255 6.79 -13.08 30.22
C SER A 255 6.94 -12.85 31.74
N PRO A 256 6.44 -13.76 32.60
CA PRO A 256 6.55 -13.61 34.06
C PRO A 256 7.99 -13.76 34.57
N ASN A 257 8.89 -14.32 33.75
CA ASN A 257 10.27 -14.59 34.12
C ASN A 257 11.22 -13.43 33.80
N LEU A 258 10.77 -12.45 33.00
CA LEU A 258 11.52 -11.26 32.64
C LEU A 258 11.06 -10.11 33.55
N ASN A 259 11.38 -10.18 34.84
CA ASN A 259 11.11 -9.09 35.81
C ASN A 259 11.92 -7.81 35.54
N VAL A 260 12.51 -7.67 34.35
CA VAL A 260 13.31 -6.53 33.94
C VAL A 260 12.65 -5.95 32.70
N TYR A 261 12.02 -4.79 32.87
CA TYR A 261 11.54 -4.01 31.73
C TYR A 261 12.74 -3.60 30.86
N PRO A 262 12.64 -3.72 29.53
CA PRO A 262 13.66 -3.20 28.64
C PRO A 262 13.91 -1.71 28.93
N PRO A 263 15.17 -1.26 28.85
CA PRO A 263 15.49 0.14 29.02
C PRO A 263 14.81 0.96 27.91
N LEU A 264 14.56 2.25 28.14
CA LEU A 264 13.83 3.13 27.21
C LEU A 264 14.47 3.14 25.81
N GLU A 265 15.80 3.07 25.76
CA GLU A 265 16.62 3.02 24.57
C GLU A 265 16.25 1.83 23.66
N PHE A 266 15.82 0.70 24.24
CA PHE A 266 15.35 -0.45 23.48
C PHE A 266 14.05 -0.11 22.73
N TYR A 267 13.06 0.49 23.40
CA TYR A 267 11.80 0.87 22.78
C TYR A 267 12.00 1.95 21.72
N THR A 268 12.87 2.92 21.99
CA THR A 268 13.25 3.93 21.00
C THR A 268 13.85 3.27 19.77
N ALA A 269 14.84 2.39 19.92
CA ALA A 269 15.45 1.68 18.79
C ALA A 269 14.46 0.78 18.05
N ALA A 270 13.62 0.05 18.78
CA ALA A 270 12.59 -0.81 18.21
C ALA A 270 11.57 -0.01 17.39
N SER A 271 11.13 1.16 17.89
CA SER A 271 10.21 2.05 17.17
C SER A 271 10.77 2.51 15.82
N TRP A 272 12.06 2.87 15.76
CA TRP A 272 12.74 3.26 14.52
C TRP A 272 12.76 2.10 13.51
N ILE A 273 13.10 0.89 13.97
CA ILE A 273 13.13 -0.30 13.12
C ILE A 273 11.72 -0.64 12.63
N ILE A 274 10.73 -0.63 13.51
CA ILE A 274 9.33 -0.93 13.18
C ILE A 274 8.83 0.05 12.13
N ASN A 275 8.97 1.35 12.38
CA ASN A 275 8.50 2.40 11.48
C ASN A 275 9.22 2.35 10.12
N PHE A 276 10.53 2.07 10.11
CA PHE A 276 11.31 1.93 8.89
C PHE A 276 10.82 0.78 8.01
N PHE A 277 10.72 -0.42 8.55
CA PHE A 277 10.29 -1.59 7.79
C PHE A 277 8.79 -1.57 7.49
N GLN A 278 7.98 -0.89 8.29
CA GLN A 278 6.57 -0.64 7.97
C GLN A 278 6.44 0.34 6.78
N ALA A 279 7.19 1.44 6.78
CA ALA A 279 7.21 2.39 5.67
C ALA A 279 7.74 1.75 4.38
N LEU A 280 8.80 0.94 4.46
CA LEU A 280 9.31 0.16 3.33
C LEU A 280 8.25 -0.80 2.77
N SER A 281 7.39 -1.39 3.61
CA SER A 281 6.31 -2.27 3.15
C SER A 281 5.33 -1.53 2.24
N TRP A 282 4.95 -0.29 2.61
CA TRP A 282 4.15 0.59 1.74
C TRP A 282 4.87 0.91 0.43
N ILE A 283 6.16 1.27 0.50
CA ILE A 283 6.96 1.59 -0.68
C ILE A 283 7.08 0.40 -1.63
N PHE A 284 7.37 -0.80 -1.11
CA PHE A 284 7.48 -2.01 -1.92
C PHE A 284 6.18 -2.38 -2.62
N LEU A 285 5.01 -2.12 -2.01
CA LEU A 285 3.72 -2.28 -2.69
C LEU A 285 3.59 -1.35 -3.91
N ILE A 286 4.07 -0.11 -3.83
CA ILE A 286 4.11 0.82 -4.99
C ILE A 286 5.02 0.26 -6.08
N VAL A 287 6.19 -0.25 -5.72
CA VAL A 287 7.16 -0.80 -6.68
C VAL A 287 6.62 -2.08 -7.33
N ILE A 288 5.96 -2.96 -6.56
CA ILE A 288 5.26 -4.14 -7.08
C ILE A 288 4.16 -3.71 -8.05
N ALA A 289 3.33 -2.73 -7.69
CA ALA A 289 2.25 -2.24 -8.54
C ALA A 289 2.75 -1.60 -9.86
N LYS A 290 3.98 -1.07 -9.88
CA LYS A 290 4.64 -0.55 -11.08
C LYS A 290 5.14 -1.66 -12.04
N SER A 291 5.23 -2.90 -11.58
CA SER A 291 5.77 -4.01 -12.37
C SER A 291 5.01 -4.22 -13.69
N ARG A 292 5.74 -4.38 -14.79
CA ARG A 292 5.17 -4.67 -16.12
C ARG A 292 4.41 -5.99 -16.15
N ALA A 293 4.76 -6.94 -15.28
CA ALA A 293 4.08 -8.23 -15.16
C ALA A 293 2.58 -8.11 -14.82
N LEU A 294 2.19 -6.99 -14.21
CA LEU A 294 0.82 -6.71 -13.81
C LEU A 294 0.06 -5.85 -14.81
N ALA A 295 0.71 -5.38 -15.88
CA ALA A 295 0.06 -4.59 -16.92
C ALA A 295 -1.10 -5.39 -17.53
N PRO A 296 -2.27 -4.78 -17.80
CA PRO A 296 -3.36 -5.46 -18.50
C PRO A 296 -2.82 -5.98 -19.83
N SER A 297 -3.10 -7.25 -20.12
CA SER A 297 -2.72 -7.87 -21.39
C SER A 297 -3.45 -7.09 -22.48
N THR A 298 -2.74 -6.25 -23.22
CA THR A 298 -3.33 -5.58 -24.39
C THR A 298 -3.68 -6.69 -25.38
N THR A 299 -4.97 -6.99 -25.47
CA THR A 299 -5.59 -8.02 -26.31
C THR A 299 -5.30 -7.87 -27.81
N ALA A 300 -4.52 -6.86 -28.21
CA ALA A 300 -4.17 -6.54 -29.58
C ALA A 300 -3.07 -7.44 -30.18
N ASP A 301 -2.21 -8.09 -29.38
CA ASP A 301 -1.14 -8.94 -29.93
C ASP A 301 -1.54 -10.41 -30.14
N THR A 302 -2.74 -10.82 -29.71
CA THR A 302 -3.24 -12.19 -29.90
C THR A 302 -3.66 -12.51 -31.34
N ASN A 303 -3.67 -11.51 -32.23
CA ASN A 303 -3.91 -11.69 -33.66
C ASN A 303 -2.65 -11.47 -34.51
N ALA A 304 -1.45 -11.52 -33.94
CA ALA A 304 -0.30 -11.91 -34.76
C ALA A 304 -0.45 -13.42 -34.98
N PRO A 305 -0.96 -13.89 -36.14
CA PRO A 305 -0.97 -15.30 -36.41
C PRO A 305 0.49 -15.74 -36.31
N MET A 306 0.76 -16.59 -35.31
CA MET A 306 1.97 -17.37 -35.24
C MET A 306 1.86 -18.39 -36.37
N TYR A 307 1.92 -17.93 -37.63
CA TYR A 307 2.14 -18.81 -38.75
C TYR A 307 3.50 -19.43 -38.49
N PRO A 308 3.60 -20.76 -38.28
CA PRO A 308 4.87 -21.42 -38.48
C PRO A 308 5.17 -21.21 -39.96
N ASN A 309 6.03 -20.25 -40.27
CA ASN A 309 6.67 -20.19 -41.57
C ASN A 309 7.65 -21.37 -41.61
N ASN A 310 7.10 -22.59 -41.71
CA ASN A 310 7.78 -23.74 -42.24
C ASN A 310 7.90 -23.48 -43.74
N THR A 311 8.79 -22.57 -44.10
CA THR A 311 9.32 -22.48 -45.45
C THR A 311 10.08 -23.78 -45.67
N TYR A 312 9.38 -24.77 -46.22
CA TYR A 312 10.01 -25.81 -46.99
C TYR A 312 10.94 -25.13 -48.00
N LEU A 313 12.20 -25.55 -48.02
CA LEU A 313 13.19 -25.20 -49.04
C LEU A 313 12.68 -25.70 -50.41
N GLY A 314 11.83 -24.90 -51.04
CA GLY A 314 11.51 -25.05 -52.46
C GLY A 314 12.70 -24.55 -53.31
N PRO A 315 12.89 -25.08 -54.53
CA PRO A 315 13.99 -24.70 -55.41
C PRO A 315 13.99 -23.19 -55.68
N GLN A 316 15.16 -22.58 -55.63
CA GLN A 316 15.40 -21.16 -55.90
C GLN A 316 14.85 -20.76 -57.28
N GLY A 317 13.72 -20.05 -57.29
CA GLY A 317 13.29 -19.24 -58.42
C GLY A 317 14.05 -17.90 -58.45
N PRO A 318 14.25 -17.30 -59.63
CA PRO A 318 15.05 -16.10 -59.79
C PRO A 318 14.49 -14.92 -58.99
N VAL A 319 15.41 -14.26 -58.29
CA VAL A 319 15.21 -13.08 -57.46
C VAL A 319 14.75 -11.91 -58.35
N TYR A 320 13.46 -11.56 -58.26
CA TYR A 320 12.99 -10.29 -58.77
C TYR A 320 13.26 -9.20 -57.73
N THR A 321 14.17 -8.30 -58.08
CA THR A 321 14.51 -7.09 -57.35
C THR A 321 13.26 -6.23 -57.20
N GLN A 322 12.67 -6.18 -56.00
CA GLN A 322 11.60 -5.23 -55.72
C GLN A 322 12.19 -3.81 -55.67
N VAL A 323 11.71 -2.99 -56.59
CA VAL A 323 11.99 -1.56 -56.69
C VAL A 323 11.52 -0.89 -55.41
N ALA A 324 12.40 -0.07 -54.81
CA ALA A 324 12.14 0.69 -53.60
C ALA A 324 10.84 1.50 -53.72
N GLN A 325 9.84 1.12 -52.93
CA GLN A 325 8.59 1.86 -52.81
C GLN A 325 8.89 3.16 -52.03
N GLN A 326 8.61 4.29 -52.68
CA GLN A 326 8.83 5.64 -52.14
C GLN A 326 8.13 5.80 -50.78
N PRO A 327 8.76 6.47 -49.80
CA PRO A 327 8.09 6.80 -48.54
C PRO A 327 6.95 7.78 -48.81
N GLN A 328 5.70 7.32 -48.66
CA GLN A 328 4.54 8.20 -48.57
C GLN A 328 4.67 9.07 -47.32
N HIS A 329 4.91 10.36 -47.52
CA HIS A 329 4.83 11.39 -46.49
C HIS A 329 3.40 11.45 -45.92
N ALA A 330 3.23 10.94 -44.70
CA ALA A 330 2.04 11.18 -43.91
C ALA A 330 2.07 12.61 -43.37
N TYR A 331 1.22 13.48 -43.93
CA TYR A 331 0.97 14.83 -43.41
C TYR A 331 0.26 14.72 -42.05
N ASN A 332 0.93 15.21 -41.01
CA ASN A 332 0.38 15.29 -39.66
C ASN A 332 -0.53 16.52 -39.57
N TYR A 333 -1.84 16.33 -39.78
CA TYR A 333 -2.83 17.38 -39.61
C TYR A 333 -3.16 17.54 -38.11
N ALA A 334 -2.55 18.53 -37.50
CA ALA A 334 -2.91 18.98 -36.16
C ALA A 334 -4.17 19.85 -36.24
N ASN A 335 -5.36 19.25 -36.08
CA ASN A 335 -6.46 19.93 -35.38
C ASN A 335 -7.57 18.96 -34.98
N GLY A 336 -8.09 19.15 -33.77
CA GLY A 336 -9.02 18.26 -33.09
C GLY A 336 -10.32 17.99 -33.84
N GLY A 337 -10.41 16.79 -34.41
CA GLY A 337 -11.65 16.20 -34.92
C GLY A 337 -11.64 14.70 -34.67
N GLN A 338 -12.73 14.17 -34.14
CA GLN A 338 -12.94 12.74 -33.93
C GLN A 338 -12.80 11.98 -35.25
N GLN A 339 -11.73 11.19 -35.40
CA GLN A 339 -11.56 10.29 -36.54
C GLN A 339 -12.41 9.04 -36.32
N HIS A 340 -13.57 9.01 -36.96
CA HIS A 340 -14.33 7.79 -37.22
C HIS A 340 -13.53 6.92 -38.19
N TYR A 341 -12.91 5.85 -37.67
CA TYR A 341 -12.34 4.78 -38.48
C TYR A 341 -13.49 4.02 -39.16
N TYR A 342 -13.75 4.34 -40.43
CA TYR A 342 -14.46 3.43 -41.33
C TYR A 342 -13.51 2.30 -41.72
N THR A 343 -13.68 1.13 -41.12
CA THR A 343 -13.17 -0.14 -41.64
C THR A 343 -13.85 -0.41 -42.97
N GLN A 344 -13.17 -0.13 -44.08
CA GLN A 344 -13.52 -0.69 -45.38
C GLN A 344 -13.31 -2.21 -45.32
N GLN A 345 -14.42 -2.96 -45.37
CA GLN A 345 -14.38 -4.39 -45.67
C GLN A 345 -13.85 -4.59 -47.09
N PRO A 346 -12.86 -5.47 -47.31
CA PRO A 346 -12.50 -5.89 -48.65
C PRO A 346 -13.67 -6.67 -49.26
N VAL A 347 -14.29 -6.09 -50.30
CA VAL A 347 -15.27 -6.75 -51.15
C VAL A 347 -14.51 -7.77 -52.00
N TYR A 348 -14.64 -9.05 -51.65
CA TYR A 348 -14.13 -10.15 -52.46
C TYR A 348 -15.15 -10.46 -53.57
N ASN A 349 -14.92 -9.94 -54.77
CA ASN A 349 -15.66 -10.35 -55.96
C ASN A 349 -15.21 -11.76 -56.37
N GLY A 350 -15.92 -12.77 -55.88
CA GLY A 350 -15.82 -14.14 -56.40
C GLY A 350 -16.82 -14.34 -57.56
N PRO A 351 -16.38 -14.86 -58.72
CA PRO A 351 -17.29 -15.26 -59.79
C PRO A 351 -18.08 -16.52 -59.37
N GLY A 352 -19.35 -16.54 -59.73
CA GLY A 352 -20.35 -17.47 -59.20
C GLY A 352 -20.14 -18.96 -59.53
N SER A 353 -20.89 -19.78 -58.80
CA SER A 353 -21.37 -21.06 -59.34
C SER A 353 -22.77 -21.34 -58.78
N ILE A 354 -23.66 -21.70 -59.70
CA ILE A 354 -25.04 -22.08 -59.50
C ILE A 354 -25.06 -23.61 -59.49
N HIS A 355 -25.45 -24.22 -58.37
CA HIS A 355 -25.99 -25.58 -58.24
C HIS A 355 -26.25 -25.78 -56.74
N GLY A 356 -27.37 -26.26 -56.23
CA GLY A 356 -28.39 -27.16 -56.74
C GLY A 356 -29.07 -27.71 -55.49
N LEU A 357 -30.39 -27.64 -55.43
CA LEU A 357 -31.21 -28.13 -54.33
C LEU A 357 -31.14 -29.67 -54.25
N GLN A 358 -30.98 -30.22 -53.05
CA GLN A 358 -31.51 -31.56 -52.74
C GLN A 358 -31.78 -31.73 -51.22
N PRO A 359 -33.00 -32.11 -50.81
CA PRO A 359 -33.34 -32.42 -49.41
C PRO A 359 -33.39 -33.94 -49.11
N TYR A 360 -33.49 -34.25 -47.80
CA TYR A 360 -33.88 -35.52 -47.10
C TYR A 360 -32.76 -36.33 -46.40
N PRO A 361 -33.09 -37.21 -45.41
CA PRO A 361 -34.02 -37.09 -44.27
C PRO A 361 -33.34 -37.34 -42.90
N ALA A 362 -34.14 -37.17 -41.85
CA ALA A 362 -33.87 -37.55 -40.46
C ALA A 362 -33.49 -39.04 -40.28
N GLU A 363 -32.57 -39.30 -39.35
CA GLU A 363 -32.39 -40.62 -38.75
C GLU A 363 -32.72 -40.56 -37.25
N VAL A 364 -33.64 -41.44 -36.88
CA VAL A 364 -34.06 -41.75 -35.52
C VAL A 364 -33.13 -42.82 -34.97
N LYS A 365 -32.57 -42.60 -33.78
CA LYS A 365 -32.41 -43.63 -32.75
C LYS A 365 -32.18 -43.02 -31.38
#